data_AF-L7LS98-F1
#
_entry.id   AF-L7LS98-F1
#
_cell.length_a   1.000
_cell.length_b   1.000
_cell.length_c   1.000
_cell.angle_alpha   90.00
_cell.angle_beta   90.00
_cell.angle_gamma   90.00
#
_symmetry.space_group_name_H-M   'P 1'
#
loop_
_entity.id
_entity.type
_entity.pdbx_description
1 polymer ?
#
loop_
_entity_poly.entity_id
_entity_poly.type
_entity_poly.pdbx_seq_one_letter_code
_entity_poly.pdbx_strand_id
1 'polypeptide(L)'
;MSSERVPWSRLDSGEFEHTVAMLVCADHPLGQKFTPGPDGGIDVFVPDGDSQRKVFQVKNFPLKFAGAEFRQVRKSLRAVAETSRQEGWTITEWHLVIPRDSTPGYRARIEEEIKSLGIPTWSWMGLTQLDILAARHQELIDYYLKGGKDRFADQLAELTAIIRGDTTLASGTRLQPADVGERIRILQRAANNDPHYRYHFGTSDCPPHQVDEPWLVAVAAEQHGPMWLHIKVYAKFAAALSERPITTTVQVDVTGDPALAESFEQFLNFGTDLTIPSSAASAELNLPGGLGGTIDNAEIHFTAITAEAGGPEPASSITVGVRDATGDVVAELRLERKSFTSGVRGGQRIVWADRTGKVELAL
;
A
#
# COMPACT_ATOMS: atom_id res chain seq x y z
N MET A 1 -13.39 18.33 -21.91
CA MET A 1 -12.03 18.66 -21.42
C MET A 1 -11.06 18.39 -22.57
N SER A 2 -10.24 19.37 -22.93
CA SER A 2 -9.22 19.19 -23.98
C SER A 2 -8.23 18.12 -23.51
N SER A 3 -8.22 16.96 -24.16
CA SER A 3 -7.19 15.94 -23.97
C SER A 3 -5.90 16.43 -24.64
N GLU A 4 -5.26 17.42 -24.03
CA GLU A 4 -3.94 17.84 -24.47
C GLU A 4 -2.98 16.68 -24.24
N ARG A 5 -2.37 16.22 -25.33
CA ARG A 5 -1.42 15.10 -25.33
C ARG A 5 -0.25 15.42 -24.40
N VAL A 6 0.13 14.46 -23.57
CA VAL A 6 1.25 14.64 -22.64
C VAL A 6 2.54 14.83 -23.45
N PRO A 7 3.32 15.90 -23.21
CA PRO A 7 4.57 16.14 -23.93
C PRO A 7 5.72 15.29 -23.36
N TRP A 8 5.59 13.96 -23.43
CA TRP A 8 6.52 12.98 -22.82
C TRP A 8 8.00 13.28 -23.06
N SER A 9 8.34 13.76 -24.25
CA SER A 9 9.72 14.06 -24.66
C SER A 9 10.33 15.31 -24.02
N ARG A 10 9.53 16.12 -23.32
CA ARG A 10 9.95 17.34 -22.63
C ARG A 10 10.02 17.19 -21.12
N LEU A 11 9.50 16.10 -20.57
CA LEU A 11 9.57 15.81 -19.15
C LEU A 11 11.01 15.49 -18.75
N ASP A 12 11.40 15.87 -17.54
CA ASP A 12 12.69 15.46 -17.00
C ASP A 12 12.73 13.93 -16.78
N SER A 13 13.93 13.37 -16.63
CA SER A 13 14.09 11.91 -16.49
C SER A 13 13.37 11.35 -15.28
N GLY A 14 13.44 12.02 -14.14
CA GLY A 14 12.83 11.55 -12.90
C GLY A 14 11.31 11.64 -12.94
N GLU A 15 10.78 12.78 -13.40
CA GLU A 15 9.34 12.99 -13.54
C GLU A 15 8.71 12.02 -14.57
N PHE A 16 9.39 11.78 -15.70
CA PHE A 16 8.96 10.78 -16.68
C PHE A 16 8.94 9.37 -16.07
N GLU A 17 10.06 8.92 -15.51
CA GLU A 17 10.20 7.55 -14.99
C GLU A 17 9.20 7.30 -13.85
N HIS A 18 9.05 8.27 -12.95
CA HIS A 18 8.11 8.22 -11.85
C HIS A 18 6.66 8.16 -12.32
N THR A 19 6.25 9.09 -13.19
CA THR A 19 4.85 9.18 -13.66
C THR A 19 4.46 7.90 -14.40
N VAL A 20 5.34 7.40 -15.26
CA VAL A 20 5.08 6.17 -16.02
C VAL A 20 5.03 4.94 -15.10
N ALA A 21 5.91 4.85 -14.10
CA ALA A 21 5.83 3.78 -13.11
C ALA A 21 4.48 3.77 -12.39
N MET A 22 3.94 4.94 -12.03
CA MET A 22 2.62 5.06 -11.41
C MET A 22 1.48 4.65 -12.34
N LEU A 23 1.54 5.03 -13.61
CA LEU A 23 0.56 4.60 -14.61
C LEU A 23 0.56 3.07 -14.79
N VAL A 24 1.75 2.45 -14.79
CA VAL A 24 1.89 0.99 -14.85
C VAL A 24 1.30 0.34 -13.60
N CYS A 25 1.62 0.83 -12.40
CA CYS A 25 1.05 0.31 -11.15
C CYS A 25 -0.48 0.48 -11.08
N ALA A 26 -1.04 1.53 -11.70
CA ALA A 26 -2.48 1.70 -11.76
C ALA A 26 -3.18 0.69 -12.70
N ASP A 27 -2.54 0.33 -13.83
CA ASP A 27 -3.02 -0.76 -14.71
C ASP A 27 -2.78 -2.16 -14.10
N HIS A 28 -1.81 -2.27 -13.19
CA HIS A 28 -1.44 -3.50 -12.50
C HIS A 28 -1.45 -3.31 -10.99
N PRO A 29 -2.61 -3.43 -10.30
CA PRO A 29 -2.76 -2.97 -8.92
C PRO A 29 -1.81 -3.61 -7.90
N LEU A 30 -1.33 -4.83 -8.11
CA LEU A 30 -0.33 -5.48 -7.26
C LEU A 30 1.12 -5.09 -7.61
N GLY A 31 1.30 -4.25 -8.62
CA GLY A 31 2.57 -3.73 -9.08
C GLY A 31 3.26 -2.93 -7.99
N GLN A 32 4.54 -3.24 -7.79
CA GLN A 32 5.40 -2.56 -6.84
C GLN A 32 6.45 -1.80 -7.60
N LYS A 33 6.57 -0.51 -7.28
CA LYS A 33 7.66 0.29 -7.77
C LYS A 33 8.93 -0.11 -7.03
N PHE A 34 9.97 -0.44 -7.77
CA PHE A 34 11.28 -0.73 -7.20
C PHE A 34 12.17 0.48 -7.43
N THR A 35 12.73 1.03 -6.36
CA THR A 35 13.82 2.00 -6.48
C THR A 35 15.10 1.21 -6.22
N PRO A 36 15.90 0.90 -7.24
CA PRO A 36 17.10 0.12 -7.02
C PRO A 36 18.13 0.97 -6.27
N GLY A 37 18.92 0.30 -5.43
CA GLY A 37 20.21 0.83 -4.99
C GLY A 37 21.12 1.17 -6.20
N PRO A 38 22.34 1.67 -5.95
CA PRO A 38 23.14 2.45 -6.90
C PRO A 38 23.43 1.88 -8.32
N ASP A 39 23.08 0.63 -8.65
CA ASP A 39 23.57 -0.06 -9.86
C ASP A 39 22.54 -0.74 -10.80
N GLY A 40 21.22 -0.71 -10.55
CA GLY A 40 20.31 -1.64 -11.27
C GLY A 40 18.92 -1.13 -11.62
N GLY A 41 18.79 -0.13 -12.50
CA GLY A 41 17.52 0.48 -12.89
C GLY A 41 16.50 -0.45 -13.56
N ILE A 42 15.49 -0.84 -12.78
CA ILE A 42 14.16 -1.37 -13.15
C ILE A 42 13.15 -0.75 -12.21
N ASP A 43 12.01 -0.37 -12.76
CA ASP A 43 11.13 0.58 -12.08
C ASP A 43 9.87 -0.07 -11.52
N VAL A 44 9.32 -1.12 -12.15
CA VAL A 44 8.12 -1.82 -11.63
C VAL A 44 8.20 -3.33 -11.79
N PHE A 45 7.91 -4.06 -10.71
CA PHE A 45 7.62 -5.50 -10.71
C PHE A 45 6.15 -5.75 -10.49
N VAL A 46 5.55 -6.62 -11.30
CA VAL A 46 4.16 -7.05 -11.13
C VAL A 46 4.15 -8.56 -10.86
N PRO A 47 3.59 -9.02 -9.72
CA PRO A 47 3.42 -10.44 -9.48
C PRO A 47 2.56 -11.10 -10.56
N ASP A 48 3.01 -12.26 -11.05
CA ASP A 48 2.33 -13.07 -12.07
C ASP A 48 2.14 -14.53 -11.60
N GLY A 49 2.31 -14.77 -10.31
CA GLY A 49 2.32 -16.06 -9.62
C GLY A 49 3.28 -16.01 -8.42
N ASP A 50 3.34 -17.10 -7.64
CA ASP A 50 4.10 -17.14 -6.36
C ASP A 50 5.60 -16.82 -6.51
N SER A 51 6.19 -17.16 -7.65
CA SER A 51 7.60 -16.88 -7.96
C SER A 51 7.77 -16.39 -9.40
N GLN A 52 6.75 -15.71 -9.93
CA GLN A 52 6.70 -15.23 -11.31
C GLN A 52 6.44 -13.72 -11.31
N ARG A 53 7.15 -12.99 -12.18
CA ARG A 53 7.07 -11.53 -12.24
C ARG A 53 7.07 -11.02 -13.67
N LYS A 54 6.20 -10.04 -13.95
CA LYS A 54 6.36 -9.13 -15.10
C LYS A 54 7.24 -7.96 -14.70
N VAL A 55 8.10 -7.55 -15.61
CA VAL A 55 9.12 -6.54 -15.37
C VAL A 55 8.92 -5.38 -16.33
N PHE A 56 8.73 -4.18 -15.79
CA PHE A 56 8.67 -2.96 -16.58
C PHE A 56 9.92 -2.13 -16.32
N GLN A 57 10.72 -1.96 -17.37
CA GLN A 57 11.89 -1.10 -17.36
C GLN A 57 11.56 0.20 -18.07
N VAL A 58 11.50 1.29 -17.31
CA VAL A 58 11.21 2.63 -17.79
C VAL A 58 12.52 3.37 -18.05
N LYS A 59 12.64 4.02 -19.20
CA LYS A 59 13.79 4.87 -19.53
C LYS A 59 13.38 6.12 -20.29
N ASN A 60 13.82 7.29 -19.83
CA ASN A 60 13.59 8.53 -20.56
C ASN A 60 14.61 8.71 -21.71
N PHE A 61 14.33 8.12 -22.87
CA PHE A 61 15.14 8.27 -24.10
C PHE A 61 14.37 8.95 -25.26
N PRO A 62 14.11 10.27 -25.16
CA PRO A 62 13.19 10.94 -26.09
C PRO A 62 13.85 11.30 -27.43
N LEU A 63 15.16 11.58 -27.45
CA LEU A 63 15.84 12.10 -28.64
C LEU A 63 16.45 11.02 -29.53
N LYS A 64 17.10 10.01 -28.93
CA LYS A 64 17.76 8.92 -29.66
C LYS A 64 17.74 7.62 -28.85
N PHE A 65 17.75 6.50 -29.57
CA PHE A 65 18.00 5.17 -29.01
C PHE A 65 19.15 4.55 -29.80
N ALA A 66 20.38 4.86 -29.37
CA ALA A 66 21.61 4.52 -30.08
C ALA A 66 22.47 3.56 -29.22
N GLY A 67 23.77 3.48 -29.53
CA GLY A 67 24.66 2.52 -28.87
C GLY A 67 24.76 2.69 -27.36
N ALA A 68 24.69 3.91 -26.83
CA ALA A 68 24.78 4.17 -25.40
C ALA A 68 23.50 3.75 -24.66
N GLU A 69 22.35 4.17 -25.16
CA GLU A 69 21.03 3.85 -24.59
C GLU A 69 20.78 2.34 -24.64
N PHE A 70 21.13 1.71 -25.76
CA PHE A 70 21.05 0.25 -25.89
C PHE A 70 21.92 -0.48 -24.86
N ARG A 71 23.16 0.00 -24.61
CA ARG A 71 24.03 -0.58 -23.58
C ARG A 71 23.43 -0.45 -22.19
N GLN A 72 22.77 0.67 -21.88
CA GLN A 72 22.10 0.87 -20.59
C GLN A 72 20.93 -0.09 -20.40
N VAL A 73 20.06 -0.21 -21.41
CA VAL A 73 18.94 -1.18 -21.37
C VAL A 73 19.46 -2.59 -21.16
N ARG A 74 20.47 -3.00 -21.93
CA ARG A 74 21.09 -4.32 -21.82
C ARG A 74 21.72 -4.58 -20.45
N LYS A 75 22.42 -3.59 -19.86
CA LYS A 75 23.01 -3.71 -18.52
C LYS A 75 21.91 -4.01 -17.49
N SER A 76 20.84 -3.22 -17.47
CA SER A 76 19.70 -3.42 -16.56
C SER A 76 19.00 -4.76 -16.78
N LEU A 77 18.74 -5.12 -18.03
CA LEU A 77 18.08 -6.39 -18.39
C LEU A 77 18.90 -7.61 -17.93
N ARG A 78 20.23 -7.58 -18.10
CA ARG A 78 21.10 -8.64 -17.59
C ARG A 78 21.13 -8.68 -16.08
N ALA A 79 21.19 -7.51 -15.43
CA ALA A 79 21.21 -7.41 -13.97
C ALA A 79 19.95 -8.07 -13.37
N VAL A 80 18.77 -7.79 -13.91
CA VAL A 80 17.54 -8.40 -13.38
C VAL A 80 17.41 -9.88 -13.66
N ALA A 81 17.84 -10.33 -14.84
CA ALA A 81 17.84 -11.75 -15.13
C ALA A 81 18.78 -12.50 -14.18
N GLU A 82 19.88 -11.87 -13.77
CA GLU A 82 20.78 -12.41 -12.75
C GLU A 82 20.16 -12.41 -11.36
N THR A 83 19.57 -11.29 -10.91
CA THR A 83 18.85 -11.21 -9.63
C THR A 83 17.72 -12.24 -9.56
N SER A 84 16.96 -12.41 -10.65
CA SER A 84 15.91 -13.42 -10.80
C SER A 84 16.42 -14.84 -10.53
N ARG A 85 17.57 -15.21 -11.09
CA ARG A 85 18.20 -16.51 -10.84
C ARG A 85 18.69 -16.65 -9.40
N GLN A 86 19.29 -15.61 -8.83
CA GLN A 86 19.85 -15.62 -7.48
C GLN A 86 18.76 -15.73 -6.40
N GLU A 87 17.62 -15.07 -6.61
CA GLU A 87 16.51 -15.03 -5.67
C GLU A 87 15.43 -16.09 -5.96
N GLY A 88 15.59 -16.93 -6.99
CA GLY A 88 14.72 -18.08 -7.24
C GLY A 88 13.33 -17.76 -7.82
N TRP A 89 13.18 -16.63 -8.51
CA TRP A 89 11.94 -16.28 -9.24
C TRP A 89 12.20 -16.17 -10.73
N THR A 90 11.15 -16.14 -11.56
CA THR A 90 11.25 -16.07 -13.03
C THR A 90 10.57 -14.84 -13.62
N ILE A 91 11.12 -14.36 -14.74
CA ILE A 91 10.54 -13.27 -15.55
C ILE A 91 9.59 -13.90 -16.57
N THR A 92 8.29 -13.62 -16.46
CA THR A 92 7.28 -14.10 -17.42
C THR A 92 7.11 -13.13 -18.59
N GLU A 93 7.18 -11.83 -18.32
CA GLU A 93 7.13 -10.79 -19.35
C GLU A 93 8.13 -9.68 -19.03
N TRP A 94 8.78 -9.14 -20.05
CA TRP A 94 9.62 -7.94 -19.92
C TRP A 94 9.17 -6.83 -20.88
N HIS A 95 8.95 -5.64 -20.34
CA HIS A 95 8.44 -4.50 -21.09
C HIS A 95 9.46 -3.35 -21.01
N LEU A 96 9.92 -2.90 -22.18
CA LEU A 96 10.69 -1.66 -22.29
C LEU A 96 9.75 -0.49 -22.51
N VAL A 97 9.68 0.44 -21.56
CA VAL A 97 8.80 1.60 -21.62
C VAL A 97 9.63 2.87 -21.85
N ILE A 98 9.50 3.46 -23.03
CA ILE A 98 10.27 4.66 -23.40
C ILE A 98 9.42 5.64 -24.23
N PRO A 99 9.72 6.96 -24.21
CA PRO A 99 8.95 7.96 -24.96
C PRO A 99 9.32 7.99 -26.45
N ARG A 100 9.35 6.80 -27.07
CA ARG A 100 9.64 6.61 -28.49
C ARG A 100 9.10 5.28 -28.98
N ASP A 101 8.47 5.28 -30.14
CA ASP A 101 8.10 4.02 -30.80
C ASP A 101 9.34 3.31 -31.41
N SER A 102 9.31 1.98 -31.44
CA SER A 102 10.41 1.17 -31.95
C SER A 102 10.54 1.28 -33.46
N THR A 103 11.77 1.12 -33.96
CA THR A 103 12.02 0.73 -35.36
C THR A 103 12.26 -0.79 -35.44
N PRO A 104 12.11 -1.43 -36.61
CA PRO A 104 12.42 -2.85 -36.77
C PRO A 104 13.85 -3.22 -36.35
N GLY A 105 14.82 -2.34 -36.66
CA GLY A 105 16.23 -2.57 -36.31
C GLY A 105 16.51 -2.52 -34.81
N TYR A 106 15.86 -1.61 -34.07
CA TYR A 106 15.99 -1.57 -32.60
C TYR A 106 15.34 -2.79 -31.95
N ARG A 107 14.18 -3.19 -32.47
CA ARG A 107 13.44 -4.35 -31.98
C ARG A 107 14.28 -5.61 -32.09
N ALA A 108 14.87 -5.86 -33.26
CA ALA A 108 15.70 -7.05 -33.51
C ALA A 108 16.89 -7.16 -32.55
N ARG A 109 17.56 -6.05 -32.25
CA ARG A 109 18.72 -6.04 -31.33
C ARG A 109 18.35 -6.36 -29.88
N ILE A 110 17.18 -5.90 -29.42
CA ILE A 110 16.68 -6.23 -28.07
C ILE A 110 16.18 -7.67 -28.03
N GLU A 111 15.51 -8.13 -29.09
CA GLU A 111 14.97 -9.48 -29.19
C GLU A 111 16.05 -10.56 -29.06
N GLU A 112 17.20 -10.36 -29.70
CA GLU A 112 18.36 -11.26 -29.58
C GLU A 112 18.82 -11.40 -28.13
N GLU A 113 18.88 -10.28 -27.41
CA GLU A 113 19.29 -10.26 -26.00
C GLU A 113 18.25 -10.94 -25.10
N ILE A 114 16.96 -10.66 -25.29
CA ILE A 114 15.85 -11.29 -24.56
C ILE A 114 15.86 -12.81 -24.75
N LYS A 115 16.03 -13.28 -25.99
CA LYS A 115 16.15 -14.71 -26.31
C LYS A 115 17.34 -15.34 -25.61
N SER A 116 18.50 -14.65 -25.58
CA SER A 116 19.69 -15.15 -24.90
C SER A 116 19.52 -15.34 -23.38
N LEU A 117 18.56 -14.63 -22.78
CA LEU A 117 18.24 -14.70 -21.35
C LEU A 117 17.09 -15.65 -21.03
N GLY A 118 16.47 -16.27 -22.05
CA GLY A 118 15.37 -17.22 -21.87
C GLY A 118 14.04 -16.59 -21.42
N ILE A 119 13.87 -15.28 -21.62
CA ILE A 119 12.63 -14.58 -21.26
C ILE A 119 11.58 -14.87 -22.35
N PRO A 120 10.39 -15.40 -22.00
CA PRO A 120 9.46 -15.95 -22.99
C PRO A 120 8.70 -14.88 -23.77
N THR A 121 8.34 -13.78 -23.13
CA THR A 121 7.54 -12.70 -23.73
C THR A 121 8.17 -11.34 -23.48
N TRP A 122 8.12 -10.47 -24.48
CA TRP A 122 8.54 -9.08 -24.30
C TRP A 122 7.77 -8.10 -25.19
N SER A 123 7.68 -6.85 -24.75
CA SER A 123 7.09 -5.77 -25.56
C SER A 123 7.86 -4.48 -25.50
N TRP A 124 7.70 -3.67 -26.54
CA TRP A 124 8.14 -2.29 -26.58
C TRP A 124 6.93 -1.38 -26.38
N MET A 125 6.92 -0.62 -25.30
CA MET A 125 5.87 0.35 -24.98
C MET A 125 6.39 1.74 -25.32
N GLY A 126 5.98 2.22 -26.50
CA GLY A 126 6.40 3.51 -27.04
C GLY A 126 5.41 4.63 -26.71
N LEU A 127 5.45 5.70 -27.50
CA LEU A 127 4.57 6.86 -27.34
C LEU A 127 3.09 6.48 -27.41
N THR A 128 2.75 5.56 -28.32
CA THR A 128 1.35 5.13 -28.47
C THR A 128 0.83 4.48 -27.18
N GLN A 129 1.61 3.61 -26.55
CA GLN A 129 1.25 2.93 -25.31
C GLN A 129 1.23 3.89 -24.12
N LEU A 130 2.18 4.83 -24.07
CA LEU A 130 2.21 5.88 -23.06
C LEU A 130 0.97 6.77 -23.12
N ASP A 131 0.54 7.17 -24.32
CA ASP A 131 -0.67 7.96 -24.50
C ASP A 131 -1.93 7.19 -24.09
N ILE A 132 -1.98 5.88 -24.37
CA ILE A 132 -3.07 5.02 -23.91
C ILE A 132 -3.10 4.94 -22.38
N LEU A 133 -1.95 4.76 -21.72
CA LEU A 133 -1.85 4.75 -20.26
C LEU A 133 -2.31 6.08 -19.66
N ALA A 134 -1.82 7.21 -20.18
CA ALA A 134 -2.24 8.54 -19.74
C ALA A 134 -3.73 8.81 -19.96
N ALA A 135 -4.30 8.30 -21.06
CA ALA A 135 -5.72 8.47 -21.34
C ALA A 135 -6.61 7.66 -20.39
N ARG A 136 -6.15 6.50 -19.92
CA ARG A 136 -6.86 5.67 -18.92
C ARG A 136 -6.81 6.26 -17.51
N HIS A 137 -5.67 6.87 -17.15
CA HIS A 137 -5.40 7.36 -15.81
C HIS A 137 -5.15 8.88 -15.82
N GLN A 138 -6.16 9.63 -16.27
CA GLN A 138 -6.06 11.09 -16.42
C GLN A 138 -5.82 11.80 -15.08
N GLU A 139 -6.33 11.23 -13.99
CA GLU A 139 -6.12 11.69 -12.62
C GLU A 139 -4.65 11.63 -12.20
N LEU A 140 -3.90 10.61 -12.63
CA LEU A 140 -2.47 10.52 -12.37
C LEU A 140 -1.69 11.57 -13.18
N ILE A 141 -2.10 11.82 -14.43
CA ILE A 141 -1.51 12.86 -15.25
C ILE A 141 -1.76 14.25 -14.66
N ASP A 142 -2.99 14.53 -14.23
CA ASP A 142 -3.31 15.80 -13.60
C ASP A 142 -2.51 15.99 -12.31
N TYR A 143 -2.44 14.95 -11.49
CA TYR A 143 -1.75 14.95 -10.20
C TYR A 143 -0.26 15.20 -10.33
N TYR A 144 0.44 14.44 -11.18
CA TYR A 144 1.90 14.52 -11.29
C TYR A 144 2.39 15.63 -12.21
N LEU A 145 1.68 15.94 -13.29
CA LEU A 145 2.20 16.82 -14.37
C LEU A 145 1.47 18.16 -14.50
N LYS A 146 0.32 18.36 -13.84
CA LYS A 146 -0.53 19.56 -14.03
C LYS A 146 -0.91 20.27 -12.73
N GLY A 147 -0.15 20.03 -11.65
CA GLY A 147 -0.40 20.64 -10.34
C GLY A 147 -1.68 20.16 -9.66
N GLY A 148 -2.24 19.02 -10.10
CA GLY A 148 -3.45 18.43 -9.52
C GLY A 148 -3.26 18.02 -8.07
N LYS A 149 -2.01 17.76 -7.63
CA LYS A 149 -1.70 17.41 -6.24
C LYS A 149 -2.19 18.45 -5.23
N ASP A 150 -1.85 19.72 -5.44
CA ASP A 150 -2.20 20.78 -4.50
C ASP A 150 -3.71 21.07 -4.56
N ARG A 151 -4.27 21.18 -5.77
CA ARG A 151 -5.72 21.38 -5.96
C ARG A 151 -6.56 20.28 -5.32
N PHE A 152 -6.09 19.04 -5.41
CA PHE A 152 -6.79 17.90 -4.84
C PHE A 152 -6.76 17.93 -3.30
N ALA A 153 -5.64 18.30 -2.70
CA ALA A 153 -5.53 18.45 -1.24
C ALA A 153 -6.53 19.49 -0.72
N ASP A 154 -6.64 20.64 -1.39
CA ASP A 154 -7.57 21.71 -1.02
C ASP A 154 -9.04 21.27 -1.16
N GLN A 155 -9.41 20.69 -2.30
CA GLN A 155 -10.79 20.23 -2.57
C GLN A 155 -11.27 19.18 -1.57
N LEU A 156 -10.39 18.28 -1.18
CA LEU A 156 -10.71 17.19 -0.29
C LEU A 156 -10.80 17.65 1.16
N ALA A 157 -9.94 18.58 1.57
CA ALA A 157 -10.04 19.24 2.87
C ALA A 157 -11.38 20.00 3.00
N GLU A 158 -11.79 20.73 1.97
CA GLU A 158 -13.08 21.43 1.93
C GLU A 158 -14.27 20.45 2.02
N LEU A 159 -14.23 19.35 1.25
CA LEU A 159 -15.29 18.34 1.27
C LEU A 159 -15.43 17.67 2.64
N THR A 160 -14.31 17.28 3.25
CA THR A 160 -14.28 16.66 4.58
C THR A 160 -14.75 17.65 5.64
N ALA A 161 -14.38 18.93 5.53
CA ALA A 161 -14.87 19.97 6.43
C ALA A 161 -16.40 20.17 6.34
N ILE A 162 -16.98 20.14 5.13
CA ILE A 162 -18.44 20.21 4.95
C ILE A 162 -19.13 19.02 5.60
N ILE A 163 -18.59 17.81 5.42
CA ILE A 163 -19.13 16.58 6.02
C ILE A 163 -19.07 16.63 7.55
N ARG A 164 -17.96 17.14 8.12
CA ARG A 164 -17.75 17.26 9.56
C ARG A 164 -18.51 18.42 10.21
N GLY A 165 -18.77 19.51 9.47
CA GLY A 165 -19.01 20.81 10.07
C GLY A 165 -20.29 21.55 9.71
N ASP A 166 -20.96 21.32 8.57
CA ASP A 166 -22.09 22.19 8.24
C ASP A 166 -23.00 21.64 7.13
N THR A 167 -24.14 21.10 7.55
CA THR A 167 -25.36 21.33 6.77
C THR A 167 -26.40 21.94 7.68
N THR A 168 -26.41 23.27 7.74
CA THR A 168 -27.62 24.03 8.00
C THR A 168 -28.60 23.77 6.85
N LEU A 169 -29.16 22.56 6.83
CA LEU A 169 -30.40 22.30 6.11
C LEU A 169 -31.43 23.23 6.74
N ALA A 170 -31.98 24.13 5.93
CA ALA A 170 -33.08 25.01 6.33
C ALA A 170 -34.10 24.20 7.13
N SER A 171 -34.21 24.49 8.43
CA SER A 171 -35.10 23.81 9.36
C SER A 171 -36.51 23.76 8.77
N GLY A 172 -36.96 22.58 8.34
CA GLY A 172 -38.32 22.38 7.83
C GLY A 172 -38.46 21.38 6.68
N THR A 173 -37.41 21.04 5.94
CA THR A 173 -37.50 20.05 4.85
C THR A 173 -37.18 18.65 5.37
N ARG A 174 -38.20 17.78 5.46
CA ARG A 174 -38.00 16.35 5.73
C ARG A 174 -37.38 15.69 4.49
N LEU A 175 -36.05 15.51 4.49
CA LEU A 175 -35.36 14.74 3.47
C LEU A 175 -35.90 13.30 3.44
N GLN A 176 -36.28 12.82 2.25
CA GLN A 176 -36.54 11.40 2.04
C GLN A 176 -35.22 10.68 1.76
N PRO A 177 -35.12 9.37 2.04
CA PRO A 177 -33.93 8.58 1.68
C PRO A 177 -33.53 8.71 0.20
N ALA A 178 -34.50 8.89 -0.69
CA ALA A 178 -34.27 9.10 -2.12
C ALA A 178 -33.54 10.42 -2.44
N ASP A 179 -33.74 11.47 -1.63
CA ASP A 179 -33.13 12.80 -1.82
C ASP A 179 -31.66 12.83 -1.38
N VAL A 180 -31.24 11.83 -0.59
CA VAL A 180 -29.88 11.70 -0.06
C VAL A 180 -28.96 10.99 -1.05
N GLY A 181 -29.49 10.09 -1.88
CA GLY A 181 -28.70 9.31 -2.83
C GLY A 181 -27.89 10.16 -3.80
N GLU A 182 -28.50 11.21 -4.36
CA GLU A 182 -27.80 12.12 -5.30
C GLU A 182 -26.69 12.91 -4.61
N ARG A 183 -26.89 13.31 -3.35
CA ARG A 183 -25.88 14.01 -2.56
C ARG A 183 -24.69 13.11 -2.26
N ILE A 184 -24.95 11.87 -1.82
CA ILE A 184 -23.90 10.86 -1.61
C ILE A 184 -23.14 10.60 -2.92
N ARG A 185 -23.84 10.50 -4.06
CA ARG A 185 -23.21 10.29 -5.37
C ARG A 185 -22.27 11.44 -5.75
N ILE A 186 -22.68 12.69 -5.51
CA ILE A 186 -21.85 13.87 -5.75
C ILE A 186 -20.62 13.86 -4.84
N LEU A 187 -20.80 13.60 -3.54
CA LEU A 187 -19.71 13.49 -2.56
C LEU A 187 -18.72 12.39 -2.95
N GLN A 188 -19.21 11.20 -3.28
CA GLN A 188 -18.38 10.08 -3.72
C GLN A 188 -17.60 10.43 -4.99
N ARG A 189 -18.20 11.10 -5.96
CA ARG A 189 -17.49 11.51 -7.18
C ARG A 189 -16.42 12.56 -6.88
N ALA A 190 -16.72 13.53 -6.03
CA ALA A 190 -15.76 14.59 -5.66
C ALA A 190 -14.55 14.00 -4.90
N ALA A 191 -14.80 13.14 -3.91
CA ALA A 191 -13.74 12.52 -3.11
C ALA A 191 -12.85 11.56 -3.92
N ASN A 192 -13.42 10.84 -4.89
CA ASN A 192 -12.72 9.78 -5.61
C ASN A 192 -11.93 10.22 -6.85
N ASN A 193 -11.69 11.53 -7.00
CA ASN A 193 -10.69 12.05 -7.93
C ASN A 193 -9.24 11.83 -7.45
N ASP A 194 -9.03 11.33 -6.23
CA ASP A 194 -7.72 10.93 -5.73
C ASP A 194 -7.12 9.83 -6.62
N PRO A 195 -5.91 9.99 -7.18
CA PRO A 195 -5.30 8.94 -7.99
C PRO A 195 -4.85 7.71 -7.19
N HIS A 196 -4.61 7.85 -5.88
CA HIS A 196 -4.00 6.83 -5.04
C HIS A 196 -5.00 6.11 -4.14
N TYR A 197 -6.05 6.82 -3.71
CA TYR A 197 -7.02 6.32 -2.75
C TYR A 197 -8.45 6.38 -3.28
N ARG A 198 -9.32 5.56 -2.70
CA ARG A 198 -10.77 5.58 -2.91
C ARG A 198 -11.45 5.67 -1.55
N TYR A 199 -12.44 6.54 -1.43
CA TYR A 199 -13.20 6.79 -0.22
C TYR A 199 -14.61 6.23 -0.33
N HIS A 200 -15.05 5.52 0.70
CA HIS A 200 -16.44 5.14 0.91
C HIS A 200 -16.97 5.79 2.17
N PHE A 201 -18.15 6.40 2.04
CA PHE A 201 -18.90 7.00 3.13
C PHE A 201 -20.03 6.06 3.52
N GLY A 202 -20.20 5.82 4.81
CA GLY A 202 -21.27 4.99 5.34
C GLY A 202 -21.68 5.44 6.74
N THR A 203 -22.81 4.93 7.22
CA THR A 203 -23.27 5.17 8.58
C THR A 203 -23.68 3.86 9.26
N SER A 204 -23.63 3.83 10.59
CA SER A 204 -24.16 2.73 11.41
C SER A 204 -24.68 3.25 12.75
N ASP A 205 -25.33 2.38 13.52
CA ASP A 205 -25.80 2.61 14.88
C ASP A 205 -24.79 2.15 15.96
N CYS A 206 -23.67 1.56 15.54
CA CYS A 206 -22.61 1.06 16.42
C CYS A 206 -21.23 1.58 15.99
N PRO A 207 -20.24 1.65 16.91
CA PRO A 207 -18.87 2.00 16.56
C PRO A 207 -18.28 1.05 15.51
N PRO A 208 -17.29 1.50 14.72
CA PRO A 208 -16.65 0.65 13.73
C PRO A 208 -16.01 -0.55 14.43
N HIS A 209 -16.24 -1.74 13.90
CA HIS A 209 -15.45 -2.92 14.23
C HIS A 209 -14.33 -3.08 13.22
N GLN A 210 -13.27 -3.80 13.58
CA GLN A 210 -12.22 -4.16 12.64
C GLN A 210 -12.84 -4.97 11.49
N VAL A 211 -12.62 -4.50 10.27
CA VAL A 211 -13.10 -5.17 9.06
C VAL A 211 -11.90 -5.53 8.21
N ASP A 212 -11.80 -6.82 7.85
CA ASP A 212 -10.83 -7.28 6.87
C ASP A 212 -11.47 -7.21 5.47
N GLU A 213 -11.18 -6.12 4.76
CA GLU A 213 -11.64 -5.90 3.39
C GLU A 213 -10.43 -5.70 2.48
N PRO A 214 -10.40 -6.33 1.28
CA PRO A 214 -9.32 -6.13 0.33
C PRO A 214 -9.11 -4.64 0.04
N TRP A 215 -7.84 -4.22 0.11
CA TRP A 215 -7.39 -2.84 -0.14
C TRP A 215 -7.82 -1.80 0.89
N LEU A 216 -8.56 -2.15 1.95
CA LEU A 216 -8.91 -1.22 3.02
C LEU A 216 -7.65 -0.91 3.84
N VAL A 217 -7.32 0.38 3.97
CA VAL A 217 -6.05 0.83 4.59
C VAL A 217 -6.27 1.79 5.75
N ALA A 218 -7.46 2.39 5.86
CA ALA A 218 -7.87 3.17 7.03
C ALA A 218 -9.39 3.25 7.14
N VAL A 219 -9.88 3.40 8.37
CA VAL A 219 -11.28 3.76 8.67
C VAL A 219 -11.25 4.93 9.64
N ALA A 220 -11.74 6.09 9.21
CA ALA A 220 -12.01 7.21 10.09
C ALA A 220 -13.50 7.20 10.46
N ALA A 221 -13.83 7.29 11.74
CA ALA A 221 -15.21 7.30 12.20
C ALA A 221 -15.47 8.39 13.24
N GLU A 222 -16.66 8.97 13.20
CA GLU A 222 -17.10 10.03 14.10
C GLU A 222 -18.53 9.75 14.59
N GLN A 223 -18.78 9.94 15.88
CA GLN A 223 -20.09 9.75 16.47
C GLN A 223 -20.91 11.05 16.43
N HIS A 224 -22.11 10.98 15.85
CA HIS A 224 -23.09 12.06 15.83
C HIS A 224 -24.40 11.56 16.47
N GLY A 225 -24.52 11.75 17.79
CA GLY A 225 -25.67 11.24 18.55
C GLY A 225 -25.70 9.69 18.55
N PRO A 226 -26.81 9.04 18.13
CA PRO A 226 -26.90 7.58 18.06
C PRO A 226 -26.26 6.99 16.79
N MET A 227 -25.80 7.83 15.86
CA MET A 227 -25.26 7.40 14.58
C MET A 227 -23.73 7.58 14.55
N TRP A 228 -23.06 6.64 13.91
CA TRP A 228 -21.66 6.76 13.52
C TRP A 228 -21.57 7.05 12.02
N LEU A 229 -20.76 8.04 11.65
CA LEU A 229 -20.31 8.27 10.29
C LEU A 229 -18.96 7.59 10.10
N HIS A 230 -18.78 6.85 9.01
CA HIS A 230 -17.54 6.15 8.68
C HIS A 230 -17.05 6.56 7.30
N ILE A 231 -15.75 6.80 7.21
CA ILE A 231 -15.02 7.07 5.98
C ILE A 231 -13.95 5.99 5.85
N LYS A 232 -14.22 5.01 4.98
CA LYS A 232 -13.30 3.93 4.63
C LYS A 232 -12.39 4.39 3.50
N VAL A 233 -11.09 4.21 3.67
CA VAL A 233 -10.06 4.57 2.69
C VAL A 233 -9.47 3.29 2.12
N TYR A 234 -9.52 3.14 0.80
CA TYR A 234 -8.96 2.00 0.08
C TYR A 234 -7.80 2.45 -0.81
N ALA A 235 -6.68 1.74 -0.80
CA ALA A 235 -5.65 1.94 -1.80
C ALA A 235 -6.14 1.46 -3.18
N LYS A 236 -5.87 2.23 -4.24
CA LYS A 236 -6.22 1.83 -5.61
C LYS A 236 -5.22 0.80 -6.18
N PHE A 237 -3.98 0.84 -5.70
CA PHE A 237 -2.89 -0.06 -6.09
C PHE A 237 -1.81 -0.06 -4.99
N ALA A 238 -0.98 -1.10 -4.93
CA ALA A 238 -0.02 -1.35 -3.85
C ALA A 238 1.01 -0.22 -3.71
N ALA A 239 1.53 0.28 -4.84
CA ALA A 239 2.50 1.38 -4.83
C ALA A 239 1.95 2.69 -4.22
N ALA A 240 0.62 2.86 -4.11
CA ALA A 240 0.02 4.03 -3.47
C ALA A 240 0.47 4.20 -2.01
N LEU A 241 0.70 3.09 -1.31
CA LEU A 241 1.12 3.08 0.10
C LEU A 241 2.57 3.53 0.29
N SER A 242 3.40 3.41 -0.76
CA SER A 242 4.77 3.92 -0.74
C SER A 242 4.84 5.39 -1.17
N GLU A 243 4.01 5.78 -2.14
CA GLU A 243 4.02 7.15 -2.69
C GLU A 243 3.29 8.17 -1.81
N ARG A 244 2.22 7.73 -1.15
CA ARG A 244 1.45 8.55 -0.20
C ARG A 244 1.24 7.77 1.09
N PRO A 245 2.31 7.48 1.84
CA PRO A 245 2.23 6.63 3.02
C PRO A 245 1.25 7.22 4.04
N ILE A 246 0.45 6.35 4.63
CA ILE A 246 -0.38 6.67 5.78
C ILE A 246 0.53 6.54 7.00
N THR A 247 0.87 7.67 7.62
CA THR A 247 1.78 7.70 8.77
C THR A 247 1.10 8.23 10.00
N THR A 248 1.63 7.87 11.16
CA THR A 248 1.17 8.37 12.45
C THR A 248 2.36 8.51 13.39
N THR A 249 2.43 9.64 14.08
CA THR A 249 3.38 9.86 15.16
C THR A 249 2.60 9.90 16.46
N VAL A 250 2.95 9.03 17.41
CA VAL A 250 2.34 9.03 18.76
C VAL A 250 3.41 9.37 19.78
N GLN A 251 3.14 10.35 20.63
CA GLN A 251 3.92 10.67 21.81
C GLN A 251 3.21 10.11 23.04
N VAL A 252 3.97 9.42 23.89
CA VAL A 252 3.46 8.74 25.07
C VAL A 252 4.19 9.27 26.30
N ASP A 253 3.45 9.87 27.23
CA ASP A 253 3.98 10.22 28.55
C ASP A 253 3.79 9.06 29.52
N VAL A 254 4.87 8.35 29.80
CA VAL A 254 4.89 7.23 30.75
C VAL A 254 5.25 7.68 32.18
N THR A 255 5.44 8.98 32.40
CA THR A 255 5.91 9.51 33.68
C THR A 255 4.85 9.32 34.76
N GLY A 256 5.23 8.64 35.85
CA GLY A 256 4.34 8.40 36.98
C GLY A 256 3.37 7.23 36.80
N ASP A 257 3.44 6.51 35.67
CA ASP A 257 2.70 5.27 35.44
C ASP A 257 3.65 4.12 35.08
N PRO A 258 4.15 3.37 36.10
CA PRO A 258 5.03 2.24 35.88
C PRO A 258 4.42 1.12 35.03
N ALA A 259 3.09 0.93 35.08
CA ALA A 259 2.41 -0.13 34.34
C ALA A 259 2.33 0.22 32.84
N LEU A 260 2.03 1.49 32.52
CA LEU A 260 2.10 2.00 31.15
C LEU A 260 3.54 1.96 30.62
N ALA A 261 4.52 2.34 31.44
CA ALA A 261 5.93 2.27 31.06
C ALA A 261 6.37 0.84 30.69
N GLU A 262 5.99 -0.14 31.51
CA GLU A 262 6.27 -1.56 31.24
C GLU A 262 5.57 -2.04 29.96
N SER A 263 4.29 -1.71 29.79
CA SER A 263 3.50 -2.13 28.62
C SER A 263 4.03 -1.49 27.32
N PHE A 264 4.46 -0.22 27.38
CA PHE A 264 5.08 0.48 26.27
C PHE A 264 6.42 -0.15 25.88
N GLU A 265 7.25 -0.52 26.85
CA GLU A 265 8.49 -1.25 26.60
C GLU A 265 8.23 -2.64 26.01
N GLN A 266 7.22 -3.37 26.49
CA GLN A 266 6.82 -4.66 25.90
C GLN A 266 6.35 -4.48 24.45
N PHE A 267 5.59 -3.43 24.14
CA PHE A 267 5.19 -3.11 22.76
C PHE A 267 6.39 -2.79 21.87
N LEU A 268 7.33 -1.95 22.32
CA LEU A 268 8.51 -1.60 21.53
C LEU A 268 9.42 -2.80 21.28
N ASN A 269 9.57 -3.68 22.27
CA ASN A 269 10.44 -4.85 22.18
C ASN A 269 9.78 -6.01 21.42
N PHE A 270 8.48 -6.26 21.62
CA PHE A 270 7.82 -7.50 21.16
C PHE A 270 6.54 -7.30 20.33
N GLY A 271 6.04 -6.08 20.19
CA GLY A 271 4.83 -5.78 19.42
C GLY A 271 3.54 -6.27 20.08
N THR A 272 3.50 -6.32 21.41
CA THR A 272 2.29 -6.65 22.19
C THR A 272 1.22 -5.57 22.07
N ASP A 273 -0.03 -5.89 22.35
CA ASP A 273 -1.09 -4.87 22.44
C ASP A 273 -0.71 -3.78 23.45
N LEU A 274 -1.06 -2.53 23.13
CA LEU A 274 -0.78 -1.37 23.95
C LEU A 274 -2.01 -0.47 23.96
N THR A 275 -2.48 -0.13 25.15
CA THR A 275 -3.52 0.89 25.34
C THR A 275 -2.90 2.06 26.09
N ILE A 276 -2.96 3.25 25.48
CA ILE A 276 -2.47 4.49 26.06
C ILE A 276 -3.69 5.31 26.46
N PRO A 277 -3.85 5.67 27.75
CA PRO A 277 -4.97 6.48 28.20
C PRO A 277 -4.89 7.89 27.62
N SER A 278 -6.04 8.55 27.48
CA SER A 278 -6.12 9.89 26.91
C SER A 278 -5.25 10.93 27.61
N SER A 279 -5.03 10.80 28.91
CA SER A 279 -4.17 11.72 29.68
C SER A 279 -2.68 11.62 29.35
N ALA A 280 -2.25 10.57 28.65
CA ALA A 280 -0.83 10.26 28.40
C ALA A 280 -0.46 10.26 26.91
N ALA A 281 -1.41 10.63 26.02
CA ALA A 281 -1.23 10.52 24.58
C ALA A 281 -1.44 11.86 23.86
N SER A 282 -0.54 12.14 22.94
CA SER A 282 -0.79 13.02 21.81
C SER A 282 -0.38 12.34 20.51
N ALA A 283 -1.10 12.61 19.43
CA ALA A 283 -0.82 12.00 18.14
C ALA A 283 -0.96 12.99 16.99
N GLU A 284 -0.14 12.79 15.96
CA GLU A 284 -0.28 13.43 14.66
C GLU A 284 -0.61 12.34 13.64
N LEU A 285 -1.83 12.36 13.14
CA LEU A 285 -2.30 11.42 12.12
C LEU A 285 -2.12 12.05 10.74
N ASN A 286 -1.41 11.38 9.85
CA ASN A 286 -1.31 11.76 8.44
C ASN A 286 -2.15 10.80 7.60
N LEU A 287 -3.48 10.98 7.66
CA LEU A 287 -4.42 10.25 6.83
C LEU A 287 -4.71 11.06 5.55
N PRO A 288 -4.90 10.38 4.39
CA PRO A 288 -5.36 11.05 3.19
C PRO A 288 -6.79 11.55 3.42
N GLY A 289 -7.30 12.46 2.60
CA GLY A 289 -8.66 12.97 2.83
C GLY A 289 -8.76 14.27 3.63
N GLY A 290 -7.66 14.78 4.18
CA GLY A 290 -7.76 15.73 5.31
C GLY A 290 -8.38 15.06 6.54
N LEU A 291 -8.37 13.71 6.58
CA LEU A 291 -8.91 12.94 7.69
C LEU A 291 -7.98 12.94 8.91
N GLY A 292 -6.72 13.28 8.71
CA GLY A 292 -5.70 13.40 9.74
C GLY A 292 -5.81 14.68 10.56
N GLY A 293 -4.74 14.98 11.28
CA GLY A 293 -4.63 16.13 12.17
C GLY A 293 -3.96 15.79 13.49
N THR A 294 -3.83 16.82 14.34
CA THR A 294 -3.35 16.66 15.72
C THR A 294 -4.50 16.21 16.60
N ILE A 295 -4.24 15.21 17.42
CA ILE A 295 -5.16 14.70 18.42
C ILE A 295 -4.49 14.86 19.79
N ASP A 296 -5.11 15.67 20.62
CA ASP A 296 -4.78 15.82 22.03
C ASP A 296 -5.86 15.15 22.87
N ASN A 297 -5.46 14.45 23.93
CA ASN A 297 -6.37 13.77 24.86
C ASN A 297 -7.23 12.66 24.22
N ALA A 298 -6.61 11.72 23.50
CA ALA A 298 -7.29 10.54 22.97
C ALA A 298 -6.70 9.24 23.51
N GLU A 299 -7.59 8.28 23.79
CA GLU A 299 -7.16 6.91 24.07
C GLU A 299 -6.69 6.25 22.76
N ILE A 300 -5.48 5.67 22.78
CA ILE A 300 -4.87 5.06 21.60
C ILE A 300 -4.66 3.58 21.88
N HIS A 301 -5.19 2.74 21.00
CA HIS A 301 -5.01 1.29 21.06
C HIS A 301 -4.16 0.81 19.88
N PHE A 302 -3.04 0.17 20.19
CA PHE A 302 -2.30 -0.65 19.24
C PHE A 302 -2.67 -2.11 19.49
N THR A 303 -3.07 -2.80 18.43
CA THR A 303 -3.44 -4.21 18.48
C THR A 303 -2.57 -5.01 17.51
N ALA A 304 -2.15 -6.19 17.94
CA ALA A 304 -1.38 -7.11 17.12
C ALA A 304 -2.20 -7.62 15.94
N ILE A 305 -1.60 -7.60 14.75
CA ILE A 305 -2.17 -8.25 13.57
C ILE A 305 -1.98 -9.76 13.72
N THR A 306 -3.07 -10.52 13.87
CA THR A 306 -3.01 -11.98 13.98
C THR A 306 -2.64 -12.62 12.65
N ALA A 307 -1.87 -13.71 12.69
CA ALA A 307 -1.29 -14.39 11.52
C ALA A 307 -2.31 -14.91 10.48
N GLU A 308 -3.61 -14.97 10.82
CA GLU A 308 -4.68 -15.27 9.86
C GLU A 308 -4.82 -14.18 8.77
N ALA A 309 -4.32 -12.96 9.00
CA ALA A 309 -4.35 -11.82 8.08
C ALA A 309 -3.17 -11.82 7.06
N GLY A 310 -2.83 -12.98 6.48
CA GLY A 310 -2.03 -13.04 5.24
C GLY A 310 -0.50 -12.99 5.36
N GLY A 311 0.09 -13.42 6.47
CA GLY A 311 1.55 -13.62 6.55
C GLY A 311 2.04 -14.80 5.70
N PRO A 312 3.26 -14.75 5.12
CA PRO A 312 3.79 -15.79 4.22
C PRO A 312 4.20 -17.10 4.91
N GLU A 313 3.87 -17.29 6.18
CA GLU A 313 4.36 -18.41 6.97
C GLU A 313 3.21 -19.32 7.41
N PRO A 314 3.22 -20.62 7.04
CA PRO A 314 2.15 -21.54 7.40
C PRO A 314 1.97 -21.63 8.93
N ALA A 315 0.77 -22.01 9.36
CA ALA A 315 0.47 -22.30 10.75
C ALA A 315 1.45 -23.36 11.29
N SER A 316 2.47 -22.91 12.01
CA SER A 316 3.42 -23.79 12.67
C SER A 316 2.78 -24.39 13.92
N SER A 317 3.16 -25.61 14.27
CA SER A 317 2.75 -26.29 15.51
C SER A 317 3.98 -26.88 16.20
N ILE A 318 4.06 -26.74 17.51
CA ILE A 318 5.06 -27.42 18.34
C ILE A 318 4.40 -28.57 19.12
N THR A 319 5.17 -29.62 19.43
CA THR A 319 4.72 -30.69 20.32
C THR A 319 5.61 -30.69 21.55
N VAL A 320 5.01 -30.50 22.72
CA VAL A 320 5.69 -30.58 24.01
C VAL A 320 5.45 -31.96 24.59
N GLY A 321 6.52 -32.74 24.80
CA GLY A 321 6.46 -34.09 25.34
C GLY A 321 7.10 -34.20 26.71
N VAL A 322 6.51 -34.99 27.60
CA VAL A 322 7.12 -35.41 28.88
C VAL A 322 7.80 -36.76 28.67
N ARG A 323 9.05 -36.88 29.14
CA ARG A 323 9.80 -38.14 29.10
C ARG A 323 9.94 -38.72 30.50
N ASP A 324 9.97 -40.05 30.61
CA ASP A 324 10.30 -40.73 31.85
C ASP A 324 11.83 -40.83 32.08
N ALA A 325 12.23 -41.50 33.17
CA ALA A 325 13.64 -41.69 33.53
C ALA A 325 14.43 -42.58 32.55
N THR A 326 13.75 -43.33 31.68
CA THR A 326 14.36 -44.16 30.63
C THR A 326 14.48 -43.40 29.30
N GLY A 327 13.83 -42.24 29.19
CA GLY A 327 13.83 -41.37 28.02
C GLY A 327 12.61 -41.54 27.11
N ASP A 328 11.68 -42.45 27.46
CA ASP A 328 10.46 -42.71 26.70
C ASP A 328 9.44 -41.60 26.90
N VAL A 329 8.76 -41.20 25.82
CA VAL A 329 7.73 -40.17 25.87
C VAL A 329 6.45 -40.75 26.47
N VAL A 330 6.03 -40.22 27.62
CA VAL A 330 4.87 -40.71 28.38
C VAL A 330 3.61 -39.86 28.17
N ALA A 331 3.77 -38.64 27.67
CA ALA A 331 2.66 -37.75 27.31
C ALA A 331 3.12 -36.70 26.30
N GLU A 332 2.22 -36.27 25.42
CA GLU A 332 2.45 -35.20 24.44
C GLU A 332 1.29 -34.22 24.42
N LEU A 333 1.61 -32.95 24.24
CA LEU A 333 0.66 -31.88 24.01
C LEU A 333 1.05 -31.11 22.75
N ARG A 334 0.16 -31.10 21.76
CA ARG A 334 0.32 -30.31 20.55
C ARG A 334 -0.17 -28.89 20.80
N LEU A 335 0.69 -27.91 20.54
CA LEU A 335 0.36 -26.49 20.60
C LEU A 335 0.41 -25.90 19.19
N GLU A 336 -0.58 -25.08 18.86
CA GLU A 336 -0.72 -24.36 17.60
C GLU A 336 -0.37 -22.90 17.83
N ARG A 337 0.29 -22.26 16.85
CA ARG A 337 0.69 -20.86 16.97
C ARG A 337 -0.55 -19.97 16.92
N LYS A 338 -0.88 -19.34 18.05
CA LYS A 338 -2.01 -18.42 18.21
C LYS A 338 -1.67 -17.03 17.70
N SER A 339 -0.46 -16.54 18.01
CA SER A 339 0.01 -15.26 17.48
C SER A 339 1.53 -15.23 17.33
N PHE A 340 1.98 -14.39 16.42
CA PHE A 340 3.37 -14.04 16.20
C PHE A 340 3.44 -12.53 16.04
N THR A 341 4.16 -11.86 16.92
CA THR A 341 4.35 -10.40 16.89
C THR A 341 5.83 -10.08 16.93
N SER A 342 6.19 -8.92 16.36
CA SER A 342 7.54 -8.39 16.43
C SER A 342 7.49 -6.92 16.81
N GLY A 343 8.33 -6.52 17.77
CA GLY A 343 8.45 -5.12 18.17
C GLY A 343 9.32 -4.33 17.21
N VAL A 344 9.22 -2.99 17.31
CA VAL A 344 10.01 -2.04 16.52
C VAL A 344 11.52 -2.22 16.76
N ARG A 345 11.91 -2.70 17.94
CA ARG A 345 13.31 -3.00 18.30
C ARG A 345 13.76 -4.41 17.91
N GLY A 346 12.92 -5.17 17.21
CA GLY A 346 13.27 -6.46 16.59
C GLY A 346 13.11 -7.69 17.49
N GLY A 347 12.67 -7.54 18.75
CA GLY A 347 12.28 -8.68 19.57
C GLY A 347 10.99 -9.31 19.02
N GLN A 348 10.86 -10.62 19.23
CA GLN A 348 9.73 -11.41 18.74
C GLN A 348 9.00 -12.03 19.92
N ARG A 349 7.68 -12.15 19.81
CA ARG A 349 6.86 -12.89 20.75
C ARG A 349 5.99 -13.87 20.02
N ILE A 350 6.01 -15.12 20.48
CA ILE A 350 5.21 -16.20 19.91
C ILE A 350 4.32 -16.78 20.99
N VAL A 351 3.01 -16.76 20.76
CA VAL A 351 2.04 -17.42 21.65
C VAL A 351 1.60 -18.71 21.00
N TRP A 352 1.79 -19.81 21.73
CA TRP A 352 1.33 -21.14 21.38
C TRP A 352 0.18 -21.52 22.30
N ALA A 353 -0.89 -22.08 21.76
CA ALA A 353 -2.02 -22.54 22.55
C ALA A 353 -2.37 -23.98 22.17
N ASP A 354 -2.83 -24.77 23.13
CA ASP A 354 -3.45 -26.05 22.82
C ASP A 354 -4.81 -25.83 22.13
N ARG A 355 -5.36 -26.89 21.52
CA ARG A 355 -6.66 -26.79 20.82
C ARG A 355 -7.82 -26.34 21.70
N THR A 356 -7.71 -26.51 23.01
CA THR A 356 -8.77 -26.08 23.95
C THR A 356 -8.58 -24.66 24.45
N GLY A 357 -7.44 -24.02 24.16
CA GLY A 357 -7.07 -22.70 24.67
C GLY A 357 -6.83 -22.66 26.18
N LYS A 358 -6.66 -23.81 26.83
CA LYS A 358 -6.46 -23.93 28.28
C LYS A 358 -4.99 -23.88 28.68
N VAL A 359 -4.10 -24.24 27.76
CA VAL A 359 -2.65 -24.16 27.95
C VAL A 359 -2.10 -23.19 26.93
N GLU A 360 -1.47 -22.12 27.42
CA GLU A 360 -0.75 -21.15 26.60
C GLU A 360 0.72 -21.08 27.01
N LEU A 361 1.59 -21.03 26.00
CA LEU A 361 3.02 -20.81 26.15
C LEU A 361 3.39 -19.55 25.36
N ALA A 362 3.89 -18.53 26.05
CA ALA A 362 4.44 -17.34 25.42
C ALA A 362 5.98 -17.39 25.49
N LEU A 363 6.62 -17.22 24.35
CA LEU A 363 8.08 -17.21 24.18
C LEU A 363 8.54 -15.87 23.62
#